data_AF-K3WG95-F1
#
_entry.id   AF-K3WG95-F1
#
_cell.length_a   1.000
_cell.length_b   1.000
_cell.length_c   1.000
_cell.angle_alpha   90.00
_cell.angle_beta   90.00
_cell.angle_gamma   90.00
#
_symmetry.space_group_name_H-M   'P 1'
#
loop_
_entity.id
_entity.type
_entity.pdbx_description
1 polymer ?
#
loop_
_entity_poly.entity_id
_entity_poly.type
_entity_poly.pdbx_seq_one_letter_code
_entity_poly.pdbx_strand_id
1 'polypeptide(L)'
;MASMVVALRAVRPALVNNTRATQYVVSTRGFAATKGKKAAKKGSKKGGEDANFELMLRNVKGRYPEAEPWSEEDKARFQEIGRRFNVLSTIEHNHFMRDIQTKIDLKWEAINALPPHLQQEALELDLSPVPEERGFATWTPPIEGFRRYTDEDTE
;
A
#
# COMPACT_ATOMS: atom_id res chain seq x y z
N MET A 1 13.07 38.52 34.44
CA MET A 1 13.36 37.86 33.16
C MET A 1 12.32 36.76 32.98
N ALA A 2 11.39 36.95 32.06
CA ALA A 2 10.21 36.09 31.91
C ALA A 2 10.56 34.80 31.17
N SER A 3 10.27 33.66 31.80
CA SER A 3 10.37 32.32 31.21
C SER A 3 9.11 32.06 30.39
N MET A 4 9.26 31.89 29.08
CA MET A 4 8.17 31.62 28.16
C MET A 4 8.04 30.10 27.99
N VAL A 5 7.07 29.52 28.71
CA VAL A 5 6.70 28.10 28.59
C VAL A 5 5.86 27.94 27.33
N VAL A 6 6.41 27.26 26.32
CA VAL A 6 5.69 26.92 25.08
C VAL A 6 4.74 25.76 25.37
N ALA A 7 3.43 26.03 25.33
CA ALA A 7 2.38 25.03 25.49
C ALA A 7 2.23 24.19 24.21
N LEU A 8 2.55 22.90 24.27
CA LEU A 8 2.23 21.92 23.23
C LEU A 8 0.72 21.66 23.22
N ARG A 9 0.00 22.13 22.19
CA ARG A 9 -1.39 21.73 21.93
C ARG A 9 -1.41 20.41 21.17
N ALA A 10 -1.81 19.33 21.83
CA ALA A 10 -2.11 18.06 21.19
C ALA A 10 -3.51 18.10 20.56
N VAL A 11 -3.60 18.04 19.23
CA VAL A 11 -4.84 17.81 18.50
C VAL A 11 -4.99 16.30 18.30
N ARG A 12 -6.02 15.70 18.90
CA ARG A 12 -6.39 14.30 18.64
C ARG A 12 -7.17 14.23 17.31
N PRO A 13 -6.80 13.37 16.36
CA PRO A 13 -7.65 13.10 15.21
C PRO A 13 -8.84 12.23 15.62
N ALA A 14 -10.05 12.65 15.24
CA ALA A 14 -11.27 11.87 15.40
C ALA A 14 -11.30 10.74 14.34
N LEU A 15 -11.43 9.49 14.80
CA LEU A 15 -11.68 8.34 13.96
C LEU A 15 -13.13 8.40 13.44
N VAL A 16 -13.30 8.75 12.18
CA VAL A 16 -14.58 8.58 11.46
C VAL A 16 -14.61 7.18 10.86
N ASN A 17 -15.38 6.29 11.49
CA ASN A 17 -15.66 4.95 10.95
C ASN A 17 -16.67 5.07 9.81
N ASN A 18 -16.21 4.98 8.57
CA ASN A 18 -17.07 4.86 7.40
C ASN A 18 -16.88 3.47 6.77
N THR A 19 -17.59 2.46 7.29
CA THR A 19 -17.62 1.12 6.70
C THR A 19 -18.74 1.04 5.66
N ARG A 20 -18.46 1.44 4.41
CA ARG A 20 -19.25 0.99 3.25
C ARG A 20 -18.65 -0.32 2.75
N ALA A 21 -19.24 -1.43 3.17
CA ALA A 21 -18.94 -2.75 2.65
C ALA A 21 -19.42 -2.85 1.19
N THR A 22 -18.51 -2.70 0.23
CA THR A 22 -18.73 -3.12 -1.16
C THR A 22 -18.73 -4.64 -1.21
N GLN A 23 -19.91 -5.22 -1.39
CA GLN A 23 -20.10 -6.66 -1.59
C GLN A 23 -19.52 -7.06 -2.96
N TYR A 24 -18.28 -7.57 -2.97
CA TYR A 24 -17.74 -8.27 -4.13
C TYR A 24 -18.14 -9.75 -4.05
N VAL A 25 -19.06 -10.16 -4.92
CA VAL A 25 -19.42 -11.57 -5.10
C VAL A 25 -18.27 -12.23 -5.87
N VAL A 26 -17.37 -12.92 -5.16
CA VAL A 26 -16.32 -13.72 -5.79
C VAL A 26 -16.97 -14.97 -6.40
N SER A 27 -17.28 -14.89 -7.70
CA SER A 27 -17.74 -16.03 -8.49
C SER A 27 -16.56 -16.95 -8.80
N THR A 28 -16.39 -18.01 -8.01
CA THR A 28 -15.43 -19.07 -8.31
C THR A 28 -15.96 -19.92 -9.48
N ARG A 29 -15.46 -19.68 -10.69
CA ARG A 29 -15.67 -20.57 -11.85
C ARG A 29 -14.94 -21.90 -11.61
N GLY A 30 -15.68 -22.97 -11.31
CA GLY A 30 -15.15 -24.32 -11.20
C GLY A 30 -14.79 -24.90 -12.58
N PHE A 31 -13.58 -25.43 -12.72
CA PHE A 31 -13.12 -26.11 -13.92
C PHE A 31 -13.58 -27.58 -13.98
N ALA A 32 -13.92 -28.00 -15.20
CA ALA A 32 -14.01 -29.37 -15.74
C ALA A 32 -15.03 -30.37 -15.15
N ALA A 33 -16.13 -30.55 -15.87
CA ALA A 33 -17.06 -31.66 -15.70
C ALA A 33 -16.53 -32.94 -16.37
N THR A 34 -16.08 -33.93 -15.59
CA THR A 34 -15.99 -35.32 -16.05
C THR A 34 -17.24 -36.08 -15.64
N LYS A 35 -18.05 -36.48 -16.62
CA LYS A 35 -19.21 -37.35 -16.47
C LYS A 35 -18.80 -38.71 -15.90
N GLY A 36 -19.33 -39.06 -14.74
CA GLY A 36 -19.32 -40.42 -14.17
C GLY A 36 -20.55 -40.63 -13.30
N LYS A 37 -21.36 -41.65 -13.61
CA LYS A 37 -22.72 -41.88 -13.11
C LYS A 37 -22.78 -42.46 -11.68
N LYS A 38 -23.80 -42.00 -10.94
CA LYS A 38 -24.65 -42.69 -9.93
C LYS A 38 -24.03 -43.14 -8.60
N ALA A 39 -24.38 -42.41 -7.53
CA ALA A 39 -25.01 -42.98 -6.34
C ALA A 39 -25.85 -41.90 -5.63
N ALA A 40 -27.18 -42.05 -5.67
CA ALA A 40 -28.10 -41.25 -4.87
C ALA A 40 -28.56 -42.08 -3.67
N LYS A 41 -28.22 -41.67 -2.44
CA LYS A 41 -29.01 -41.99 -1.25
C LYS A 41 -28.80 -40.97 -0.12
N LYS A 42 -29.73 -40.01 -0.06
CA LYS A 42 -30.40 -39.50 1.14
C LYS A 42 -29.53 -39.18 2.37
N GLY A 43 -29.15 -37.91 2.50
CA GLY A 43 -28.76 -37.25 3.75
C GLY A 43 -29.00 -35.75 3.61
N SER A 44 -29.94 -35.22 4.38
CA SER A 44 -30.42 -33.85 4.32
C SER A 44 -29.35 -32.83 4.74
N LYS A 45 -28.77 -32.16 3.74
CA LYS A 45 -28.67 -30.69 3.61
C LYS A 45 -28.85 -29.88 4.91
N LYS A 46 -27.80 -29.77 5.72
CA LYS A 46 -27.55 -28.67 6.67
C LYS A 46 -26.07 -28.70 7.09
N GLY A 47 -25.19 -28.09 6.30
CA GLY A 47 -23.75 -28.10 6.56
C GLY A 47 -22.87 -27.48 5.47
N GLY A 48 -23.46 -26.68 4.56
CA GLY A 48 -22.73 -26.09 3.43
C GLY A 48 -21.99 -24.78 3.78
N GLU A 49 -22.50 -23.99 4.72
CA GLU A 49 -21.83 -22.78 5.20
C GLU A 49 -20.68 -23.12 6.15
N ASP A 50 -20.90 -24.08 7.06
CA ASP A 50 -19.86 -24.55 7.99
C ASP A 50 -18.66 -25.15 7.25
N ALA A 51 -18.87 -25.91 6.17
CA ALA A 51 -17.77 -26.48 5.38
C ALA A 51 -16.92 -25.43 4.64
N ASN A 52 -17.56 -24.39 4.08
CA ASN A 52 -16.85 -23.28 3.43
C ASN A 52 -16.12 -22.40 4.45
N PHE A 53 -16.73 -22.19 5.62
CA PHE A 53 -16.14 -21.46 6.73
C PHE A 53 -14.95 -22.23 7.33
N GLU A 54 -15.06 -23.55 7.46
CA GLU A 54 -13.95 -24.42 7.87
C GLU A 54 -12.81 -24.42 6.85
N LEU A 55 -13.11 -24.39 5.55
CA LEU A 55 -12.11 -24.26 4.51
C LEU A 55 -11.41 -22.90 4.57
N MET A 56 -12.16 -21.82 4.79
CA MET A 56 -11.60 -20.48 5.02
C MET A 56 -10.71 -20.48 6.26
N LEU A 57 -11.18 -21.03 7.39
CA LEU A 57 -10.39 -21.14 8.61
C LEU A 57 -9.14 -22.00 8.40
N ARG A 58 -9.21 -23.05 7.59
CA ARG A 58 -8.04 -23.87 7.23
C ARG A 58 -7.04 -23.12 6.35
N ASN A 59 -7.50 -22.19 5.51
CA ASN A 59 -6.62 -21.35 4.69
C ASN A 59 -6.00 -20.21 5.51
N VAL A 60 -6.72 -19.70 6.52
CA VAL A 60 -6.22 -18.68 7.48
C VAL A 60 -5.28 -19.30 8.51
N LYS A 61 -5.57 -20.51 8.98
CA LYS A 61 -4.68 -21.29 9.86
C LYS A 61 -3.52 -21.82 9.03
N GLY A 62 -2.49 -20.98 8.87
CA GLY A 62 -1.28 -21.29 8.13
C GLY A 62 -0.73 -22.68 8.48
N ARG A 63 -0.38 -23.46 7.46
CA ARG A 63 0.39 -24.68 7.64
C ARG A 63 1.85 -24.28 7.77
N TYR A 64 2.37 -24.32 8.99
CA TYR A 64 3.80 -24.14 9.20
C TYR A 64 4.49 -25.43 8.77
N PRO A 65 5.35 -25.41 7.73
CA PRO A 65 6.23 -26.53 7.49
C PRO A 65 7.13 -26.73 8.72
N GLU A 66 7.59 -27.96 8.96
CA GLU A 66 8.62 -28.20 9.98
C GLU A 66 9.87 -27.41 9.57
N ALA A 67 10.16 -26.34 10.31
CA ALA A 67 11.28 -25.47 10.02
C ALA A 67 12.56 -26.16 10.48
N GLU A 68 13.51 -26.34 9.55
CA GLU A 68 14.85 -26.74 9.91
C GLU A 68 15.47 -25.68 10.84
N PRO A 69 16.00 -26.06 12.02
CA PRO A 69 16.59 -25.09 12.92
C PRO A 69 17.82 -24.48 12.26
N TRP A 70 17.86 -23.15 12.14
CA TRP A 70 19.02 -22.47 11.56
C TRP A 70 20.31 -22.86 12.28
N SER A 71 21.35 -23.14 11.50
CA SER A 71 22.70 -23.30 12.01
C SER A 71 23.17 -22.01 12.71
N GLU A 72 24.16 -22.10 13.59
CA GLU A 72 24.70 -20.92 14.27
C GLU A 72 25.36 -19.95 13.29
N GLU A 73 25.97 -20.48 12.24
CA GLU A 73 26.56 -19.69 11.14
C GLU A 73 25.49 -18.91 10.37
N ASP A 74 24.37 -19.56 10.05
CA ASP A 74 23.25 -18.91 9.36
C ASP A 74 22.62 -17.81 10.21
N LYS A 75 22.44 -18.05 11.52
CA LYS A 75 21.95 -17.04 12.46
C LYS A 75 22.86 -15.82 12.48
N ALA A 76 24.17 -16.02 12.53
CA ALA A 76 25.14 -14.92 12.52
C ALA A 76 25.08 -14.13 11.21
N ARG A 77 24.98 -14.83 10.06
CA ARG A 77 24.78 -14.21 8.74
C ARG A 77 23.50 -13.38 8.68
N PHE A 78 22.37 -13.92 9.12
CA PHE A 78 21.11 -13.18 9.11
C PHE A 78 21.14 -11.96 10.03
N GLN A 79 21.80 -12.05 11.18
CA GLN A 79 22.02 -10.89 12.06
C GLN A 79 22.89 -9.81 11.40
N GLU A 80 23.91 -10.21 10.64
CA GLU A 80 24.73 -9.25 9.89
C GLU A 80 23.94 -8.61 8.75
N ILE A 81 23.17 -9.40 7.99
CA ILE A 81 22.29 -8.89 6.92
C ILE A 81 21.28 -7.89 7.49
N GLY A 82 20.62 -8.22 8.60
CA GLY A 82 19.67 -7.32 9.26
C GLY A 82 20.33 -6.01 9.72
N ARG A 83 21.53 -6.07 10.30
CA ARG A 83 22.29 -4.87 10.68
C ARG A 83 22.63 -4.02 9.45
N ARG A 84 23.17 -4.63 8.39
CA ARG A 84 23.51 -3.92 7.15
C ARG A 84 22.29 -3.28 6.50
N PHE A 85 21.18 -4.00 6.45
CA PHE A 85 19.91 -3.48 5.93
C PHE A 85 19.47 -2.23 6.70
N ASN A 86 19.44 -2.28 8.03
CA ASN A 86 19.04 -1.13 8.85
C ASN A 86 19.93 0.09 8.63
N VAL A 87 21.25 -0.11 8.50
CA VAL A 87 22.20 0.96 8.21
C VAL A 87 21.92 1.57 6.84
N LEU A 88 21.79 0.73 5.80
CA LEU A 88 21.55 1.21 4.44
C LEU A 88 20.20 1.93 4.29
N SER A 89 19.14 1.39 4.90
CA SER A 89 17.81 2.04 4.90
C SER A 89 17.85 3.40 5.61
N THR A 90 18.64 3.53 6.67
CA THR A 90 18.82 4.82 7.36
C THR A 90 19.61 5.81 6.51
N ILE A 91 20.65 5.35 5.82
CA ILE A 91 21.43 6.17 4.88
C ILE A 91 20.52 6.69 3.76
N GLU A 92 19.75 5.80 3.12
CA GLU A 92 18.80 6.16 2.07
C GLU A 92 17.77 7.19 2.55
N HIS A 93 17.20 6.97 3.74
CA HIS A 93 16.27 7.92 4.35
C HIS A 93 16.91 9.30 4.57
N ASN A 94 18.14 9.34 5.09
CA ASN A 94 18.85 10.60 5.33
C ASN A 94 19.15 11.35 4.02
N HIS A 95 19.52 10.63 2.96
CA HIS A 95 19.69 11.23 1.63
C HIS A 95 18.40 11.84 1.11
N PHE A 96 17.29 11.09 1.20
CA PHE A 96 15.97 11.57 0.79
C PHE A 96 15.52 12.79 1.58
N MET A 97 15.68 12.79 2.91
CA MET A 97 15.30 13.93 3.75
C MET A 97 16.16 15.16 3.48
N ARG A 98 17.47 14.98 3.24
CA ARG A 98 18.36 16.09 2.86
C ARG A 98 17.96 16.71 1.52
N ASP A 99 17.62 15.88 0.54
CA ASP A 99 17.15 16.35 -0.77
C ASP A 99 15.82 17.12 -0.66
N ILE A 100 14.86 16.60 0.11
CA ILE A 100 13.59 17.30 0.39
C ILE A 100 13.86 18.65 1.05
N GLN A 101 14.69 18.68 2.10
CA GLN A 101 14.97 19.93 2.81
C GLN A 101 15.62 20.95 1.86
N THR A 102 16.59 20.52 1.07
CA THR A 102 17.24 21.37 0.05
C THR A 102 16.21 21.94 -0.93
N LYS A 103 15.26 21.12 -1.40
CA LYS A 103 14.18 21.58 -2.27
C LYS A 103 13.23 22.56 -1.59
N ILE A 104 12.96 22.39 -0.30
CA ILE A 104 12.15 23.33 0.48
C ILE A 104 12.87 24.67 0.62
N ASP A 105 14.15 24.65 0.98
CA ASP A 105 14.96 25.86 1.17
C ASP A 105 15.05 26.65 -0.15
N LEU A 106 15.38 25.98 -1.25
CA LEU A 106 15.43 26.60 -2.57
C LEU A 106 14.07 27.17 -3.02
N LYS A 107 12.96 26.52 -2.67
CA LYS A 107 11.61 27.06 -2.96
C LYS A 107 11.35 28.35 -2.18
N TRP A 108 11.71 28.40 -0.90
CA TRP A 108 11.55 29.62 -0.11
C TRP A 108 12.44 30.76 -0.62
N GLU A 109 13.69 30.48 -0.97
CA GLU A 109 14.59 31.45 -1.59
C GLU A 109 14.00 31.98 -2.91
N ALA A 110 13.47 31.10 -3.75
CA ALA A 110 12.83 31.47 -5.01
C ALA A 110 11.60 32.36 -4.78
N ILE A 111 10.72 32.02 -3.83
CA ILE A 111 9.54 32.84 -3.49
C ILE A 111 9.98 34.23 -3.02
N ASN A 112 11.00 34.30 -2.15
CA ASN A 112 11.50 35.58 -1.64
C ASN A 112 12.15 36.45 -2.73
N ALA A 113 12.70 35.84 -3.78
CA ALA A 113 13.27 36.54 -4.92
C ALA A 113 12.20 37.12 -5.88
N LEU A 114 10.94 36.69 -5.78
CA LEU A 114 9.85 37.20 -6.62
C LEU A 114 9.46 38.64 -6.24
N PRO A 115 8.89 39.41 -7.18
CA PRO A 115 8.21 40.68 -6.86
C PRO A 115 7.01 40.48 -5.92
N PRO A 116 6.64 41.48 -5.09
CA PRO A 116 5.65 41.31 -4.03
C PRO A 116 4.23 40.95 -4.50
N HIS A 117 3.86 41.30 -5.73
CA HIS A 117 2.56 40.93 -6.29
C HIS A 117 2.49 39.44 -6.66
N LEU A 118 3.58 38.85 -7.15
CA LEU A 118 3.65 37.41 -7.46
C LEU A 118 3.90 36.55 -6.21
N GLN A 119 4.53 37.11 -5.18
CA GLN A 119 4.71 36.42 -3.90
C GLN A 119 3.37 36.06 -3.25
N GLN A 120 2.38 36.96 -3.34
CA GLN A 120 1.06 36.73 -2.75
C GLN A 120 0.36 35.54 -3.40
N GLU A 121 0.34 35.48 -4.73
CA GLU A 121 -0.22 34.36 -5.51
C GLU A 121 0.54 33.06 -5.24
N ALA A 122 1.88 33.10 -5.17
CA ALA A 122 2.70 31.92 -4.91
C ALA A 122 2.50 31.29 -3.52
N LEU A 123 1.97 32.04 -2.55
CA LEU A 123 1.67 31.56 -1.20
C LEU A 123 0.26 30.94 -1.08
N GLU A 124 -0.57 31.06 -2.12
CA GLU A 124 -1.89 30.43 -2.14
C GLU A 124 -1.78 28.91 -2.28
N LEU A 125 -2.70 28.18 -1.65
CA LEU A 125 -2.73 26.73 -1.72
C LEU A 125 -3.31 26.28 -3.07
N ASP A 126 -2.49 25.58 -3.86
CA ASP A 126 -2.97 24.90 -5.06
C ASP A 126 -3.79 23.66 -4.68
N LEU A 127 -5.09 23.72 -4.99
CA LEU A 127 -6.05 22.63 -4.79
C LEU A 127 -6.30 21.81 -6.05
N SER A 128 -5.54 22.05 -7.13
CA SER A 128 -5.65 21.26 -8.35
C SER A 128 -5.35 19.78 -8.07
N PRO A 129 -6.15 18.84 -8.61
CA PRO A 129 -5.87 17.43 -8.44
C PRO A 129 -4.60 17.05 -9.21
N VAL A 130 -3.94 15.98 -8.76
CA VAL A 130 -2.83 15.40 -9.53
C VAL A 130 -3.36 14.93 -10.89
N PRO A 131 -2.69 15.27 -12.01
CA PRO A 131 -3.13 14.86 -13.34
C PRO A 131 -3.29 13.33 -13.46
N GLU A 132 -4.40 12.89 -14.04
CA GLU A 132 -4.73 11.47 -14.20
C GLU A 132 -3.77 10.73 -15.15
N GLU A 133 -3.16 11.46 -16.09
CA GLU A 133 -2.16 10.95 -17.03
C GLU A 133 -0.83 10.56 -16.36
N ARG A 134 -0.62 10.93 -15.09
CA ARG A 134 0.60 10.58 -14.35
C ARG A 134 0.59 9.09 -13.98
N GLY A 135 1.17 8.28 -14.86
CA GLY A 135 1.38 6.85 -14.62
C GLY A 135 2.37 6.56 -13.49
N PHE A 136 2.18 5.42 -12.83
CA PHE A 136 3.18 4.83 -11.94
C PHE A 136 4.22 4.06 -12.75
N ALA A 137 5.47 4.07 -12.28
CA ALA A 137 6.52 3.28 -12.89
C ALA A 137 6.17 1.79 -12.85
N THR A 138 6.17 1.14 -14.01
CA THR A 138 5.97 -0.31 -14.14
C THR A 138 7.32 -1.02 -14.28
N TRP A 139 7.41 -2.26 -13.82
CA TRP A 139 8.63 -3.06 -13.89
C TRP A 139 9.12 -3.30 -15.33
N THR A 140 8.17 -3.43 -16.26
CA THR A 140 8.40 -3.47 -17.69
C THR A 140 7.64 -2.32 -18.35
N PRO A 141 8.27 -1.54 -19.23
CA PRO A 141 7.58 -0.43 -19.90
C PRO A 141 6.39 -0.97 -20.72
N PRO A 142 5.30 -0.19 -20.84
CA PRO A 142 4.16 -0.57 -21.66
C PRO A 142 4.55 -0.62 -23.15
N ILE A 143 3.81 -1.43 -23.93
CA ILE A 143 3.97 -1.48 -25.38
C ILE A 143 3.51 -0.15 -25.96
N GLU A 144 4.33 0.45 -26.82
CA GLU A 144 4.01 1.71 -27.50
C GLU A 144 2.69 1.58 -28.28
N GLY A 145 1.76 2.50 -28.04
CA GLY A 145 0.45 2.54 -28.70
C GLY A 145 -0.59 1.52 -28.20
N PHE A 146 -0.28 0.69 -27.21
CA PHE A 146 -1.24 -0.26 -26.65
C PHE A 146 -2.19 0.43 -25.67
N ARG A 147 -3.42 0.70 -26.11
CA ARG A 147 -4.52 1.22 -25.26
C ARG A 147 -5.17 0.08 -24.48
N ARG A 148 -5.62 0.31 -23.24
CA ARG A 148 -6.40 -0.69 -22.52
C ARG A 148 -7.81 -0.69 -23.10
N TYR A 149 -8.44 -1.86 -23.20
CA TYR A 149 -9.82 -2.02 -23.71
C TYR A 149 -10.88 -1.19 -22.96
N THR A 150 -10.54 -0.60 -21.82
CA THR A 150 -11.41 0.27 -21.02
C THR A 150 -11.38 1.73 -21.46
N ASP A 151 -10.47 2.11 -22.36
CA ASP A 151 -10.17 3.49 -22.73
C ASP A 151 -10.82 3.89 -24.08
N GLU A 152 -11.84 3.12 -24.52
CA GLU A 152 -12.54 3.30 -25.81
C GLU A 152 -13.52 4.49 -25.81
N ASP A 153 -13.99 4.95 -24.64
CA ASP A 153 -15.11 5.91 -24.54
C ASP A 153 -14.71 7.35 -24.15
N THR A 154 -13.41 7.69 -24.08
CA THR A 154 -12.94 9.05 -23.77
C THR A 154 -12.43 9.74 -25.05
N GLU A 155 -13.37 10.30 -25.83
CA GLU A 155 -13.12 11.34 -26.84
C GLU A 155 -13.70 12.68 -26.40
#